data_AF-A0A7J9WRZ9-F1
#
_entry.id   AF-A0A7J9WRZ9-F1
#
_cell.length_a   1.000
_cell.length_b   1.000
_cell.length_c   1.000
_cell.angle_alpha   90.00
_cell.angle_beta   90.00
_cell.angle_gamma   90.00
#
_symmetry.space_group_name_H-M   'P 1'
#
loop_
_entity.id
_entity.type
_entity.pdbx_description
1 polymer ?
#
loop_
_entity_poly.entity_id
_entity_poly.type
_entity_poly.pdbx_seq_one_letter_code
_entity_poly.pdbx_strand_id
1 'polypeptide(L)'
;ITGLNPGPDMLTTNLNVTFSMVWITVVSNLIAVAVSFLLLRQLIRLTFIAGTWLVPFLLVLLALGAYTASNSFNDIFVMMAASVIGVAAIHWDWPRVPFLLAVVLGGLAERYLFLSYSLHGWSWLATPSVLALVAVLLLVAFLPSYRAYRKRRRAEADQEVKA
;
A
#
# COMPACT_ATOMS: atom_id res chain seq x y z
N ILE A 1 -0.99 28.41 -5.81
CA ILE A 1 0.27 29.16 -5.64
C ILE A 1 0.94 29.15 -7.00
N THR A 2 0.79 30.20 -7.78
CA THR A 2 1.39 30.32 -9.12
C THR A 2 2.10 31.66 -9.15
N GLY A 3 3.44 31.66 -9.18
CA GLY A 3 4.24 32.89 -9.30
C GLY A 3 5.47 33.00 -8.39
N LEU A 4 5.74 32.05 -7.49
CA LEU A 4 6.99 32.02 -6.69
C LEU A 4 7.93 30.95 -7.25
N ASN A 5 9.13 31.36 -7.66
CA ASN A 5 10.18 30.44 -8.08
C ASN A 5 10.87 29.90 -6.81
N PRO A 6 10.72 28.61 -6.46
CA PRO A 6 11.34 28.07 -5.26
C PRO A 6 12.87 28.05 -5.43
N GLY A 7 13.59 28.65 -4.48
CA GLY A 7 15.05 28.79 -4.52
C GLY A 7 15.62 29.44 -3.26
N PRO A 8 16.95 29.67 -3.18
CA PRO A 8 17.61 30.29 -2.02
C PRO A 8 16.99 31.63 -1.60
N ASP A 9 16.42 32.36 -2.57
CA ASP A 9 15.74 33.64 -2.36
C ASP A 9 14.47 33.57 -1.50
N MET A 10 13.89 32.37 -1.33
CA MET A 10 12.77 32.14 -0.40
C MET A 10 13.21 32.17 1.07
N LEU A 11 14.50 31.93 1.35
CA LEU A 11 15.08 31.93 2.68
C LEU A 11 15.77 33.26 3.03
N THR A 12 16.03 34.12 2.04
CA THR A 12 16.71 35.40 2.23
C THR A 12 15.77 36.60 2.07
N THR A 13 15.03 36.70 0.96
CA THR A 13 14.27 37.91 0.60
C THR A 13 12.78 37.81 0.97
N ASN A 14 12.19 36.61 0.93
CA ASN A 14 10.76 36.37 1.21
C ASN A 14 10.53 35.45 2.42
N LEU A 15 11.35 35.61 3.47
CA LEU A 15 11.34 34.74 4.66
C LEU A 15 9.97 34.68 5.35
N ASN A 16 9.23 35.79 5.38
CA ASN A 16 7.88 35.85 5.95
C ASN A 16 6.87 34.95 5.19
N VAL A 17 6.97 34.87 3.87
CA VAL A 17 6.08 34.03 3.04
C VAL A 17 6.35 32.55 3.27
N THR A 18 7.63 32.18 3.33
CA THR A 18 8.06 30.79 3.62
C THR A 18 7.60 30.36 5.01
N PHE A 19 7.81 31.18 6.05
CA PHE A 19 7.33 30.87 7.40
C PHE A 19 5.81 30.81 7.47
N SER A 20 5.08 31.67 6.75
CA SER A 20 3.63 31.61 6.67
C SER A 20 3.14 30.30 6.03
N MET A 21 3.77 29.81 4.97
CA MET A 21 3.44 28.51 4.37
C MET A 21 3.69 27.35 5.33
N VAL A 22 4.80 27.39 6.09
CA VAL A 22 5.10 26.39 7.11
C VAL A 22 4.03 26.41 8.20
N TRP A 23 3.70 27.59 8.75
CA TRP A 23 2.66 27.73 9.77
C TRP A 23 1.29 27.28 9.27
N ILE A 24 0.90 27.63 8.05
CA ILE A 24 -0.36 27.17 7.43
C ILE A 24 -0.37 25.65 7.30
N THR A 25 0.75 25.03 6.91
CA THR A 25 0.84 23.56 6.80
C THR A 25 0.72 22.89 8.17
N VAL A 26 1.36 23.46 9.19
CA VAL A 26 1.28 22.96 10.58
C VAL A 26 -0.14 23.08 11.10
N VAL A 27 -0.76 24.26 10.98
CA VAL A 27 -2.13 24.51 11.44
C VAL A 27 -3.13 23.67 10.65
N SER A 28 -2.96 23.52 9.33
CA SER A 28 -3.80 22.67 8.47
C SER A 28 -3.77 21.21 8.91
N ASN A 29 -2.58 20.64 9.16
CA ASN A 29 -2.47 19.28 9.67
C ASN A 29 -3.09 19.14 11.06
N LEU A 30 -2.93 20.13 11.94
CA LEU A 30 -3.55 20.11 13.26
C LEU A 30 -5.08 20.11 13.17
N ILE A 31 -5.65 20.96 12.32
CA ILE A 31 -7.10 20.99 12.04
C ILE A 31 -7.54 19.67 11.41
N ALA A 32 -6.79 19.13 10.44
CA ALA A 32 -7.10 17.86 9.79
C ALA A 32 -7.15 16.70 10.79
N VAL A 33 -6.21 16.65 11.74
CA VAL A 33 -6.22 15.67 12.84
C VAL A 33 -7.46 15.85 13.71
N ALA A 34 -7.78 17.08 14.13
CA ALA A 34 -8.97 17.35 14.94
C ALA A 34 -10.27 16.92 14.24
N VAL A 35 -10.42 17.24 12.96
CA VAL A 35 -11.56 16.83 12.13
C VAL A 35 -11.59 15.31 11.95
N SER A 36 -10.43 14.67 11.73
CA SER A 36 -10.33 13.22 11.58
C SER A 36 -10.80 12.49 12.85
N PHE A 37 -10.44 12.97 14.04
CA PHE A 37 -10.94 12.41 15.30
C PHE A 37 -12.46 12.55 15.45
N LEU A 38 -13.02 13.70 15.05
CA LEU A 38 -14.46 13.92 15.09
C LEU A 38 -15.20 12.98 14.13
N LEU A 39 -14.70 12.81 12.91
CA LEU A 39 -15.28 11.91 11.90
C LEU A 39 -15.12 10.44 12.27
N LEU A 40 -14.00 10.06 12.86
CA LEU A 40 -13.70 8.69 13.28
C LEU A 40 -14.78 8.15 14.24
N ARG A 41 -15.30 8.98 15.15
CA ARG A 41 -16.39 8.60 16.06
C ARG A 41 -17.71 8.27 15.33
N GLN A 42 -17.95 8.87 14.16
CA GLN A 42 -19.12 8.60 13.33
C GLN A 42 -18.88 7.34 12.48
N LEU A 43 -17.68 7.21 11.89
CA LEU A 43 -17.30 6.06 11.06
C LEU A 43 -17.28 4.74 11.84
N ILE A 44 -16.83 4.74 13.10
CA ILE A 44 -16.85 3.53 13.94
C ILE A 44 -18.27 2.97 14.09
N ARG A 45 -19.29 3.83 14.16
CA ARG A 45 -20.70 3.39 14.24
C ARG A 45 -21.17 2.67 12.97
N LEU A 46 -20.61 3.01 11.82
CA LEU A 46 -20.91 2.35 10.55
C LEU A 46 -20.39 0.89 10.52
N THR A 47 -19.26 0.63 11.16
CA THR A 47 -18.64 -0.72 11.22
C THR A 47 -19.43 -1.72 12.08
N PHE A 48 -20.30 -1.24 12.99
CA PHE A 48 -21.15 -2.13 13.81
C PHE A 48 -22.38 -2.66 13.07
N ILE A 49 -22.69 -2.15 11.86
CA ILE A 49 -23.79 -2.67 11.05
C ILE A 49 -23.42 -4.05 10.53
N ALA A 50 -24.39 -4.98 10.54
CA ALA A 50 -24.20 -6.34 10.07
C ALA A 50 -23.63 -6.34 8.64
N GLY A 51 -22.50 -7.05 8.45
CA GLY A 51 -21.77 -7.09 7.19
C GLY A 51 -22.62 -7.49 5.98
N THR A 52 -23.70 -8.25 6.20
CA THR A 52 -24.68 -8.62 5.17
C THR A 52 -25.31 -7.44 4.44
N TRP A 53 -25.54 -6.31 5.12
CA TRP A 53 -26.08 -5.09 4.50
C TRP A 53 -24.97 -4.16 3.98
N LEU A 54 -23.79 -4.23 4.60
CA LEU A 54 -22.66 -3.38 4.24
C LEU A 54 -22.03 -3.78 2.90
N VAL A 55 -21.96 -5.09 2.61
CA VAL A 55 -21.37 -5.64 1.37
C VAL A 55 -22.08 -5.13 0.10
N PRO A 56 -23.41 -5.26 -0.06
CA PRO A 56 -24.08 -4.78 -1.28
C PRO A 56 -23.99 -3.26 -1.44
N PHE A 57 -24.06 -2.51 -0.33
CA PHE A 57 -23.89 -1.06 -0.34
C PHE A 57 -22.48 -0.65 -0.81
N LEU A 58 -21.44 -1.31 -0.27
CA LEU A 58 -20.06 -1.10 -0.69
C LEU A 58 -19.84 -1.46 -2.16
N LEU A 59 -20.44 -2.54 -2.66
CA LEU A 59 -20.33 -2.92 -4.07
C LEU A 59 -20.90 -1.85 -5.00
N VAL A 60 -22.07 -1.27 -4.67
CA VAL A 60 -22.64 -0.16 -5.45
C VAL A 60 -21.73 1.07 -5.41
N LEU A 61 -21.19 1.40 -4.24
CA LEU A 61 -20.29 2.54 -4.08
C LEU A 61 -18.97 2.35 -4.86
N LEU A 62 -18.40 1.14 -4.83
CA LEU A 62 -17.20 0.79 -5.59
C LEU A 62 -17.46 0.81 -7.10
N ALA A 63 -18.63 0.38 -7.56
CA ALA A 63 -19.01 0.45 -8.97
C ALA A 63 -19.12 1.90 -9.46
N LEU A 64 -19.74 2.78 -8.66
CA LEU A 64 -19.80 4.21 -8.95
C LEU A 64 -18.41 4.86 -8.92
N GLY A 65 -17.55 4.47 -7.97
CA GLY A 65 -16.18 4.95 -7.87
C GLY A 65 -15.33 4.56 -9.07
N ALA A 66 -15.41 3.29 -9.49
CA ALA A 66 -14.72 2.78 -10.67
C ALA A 66 -15.18 3.48 -11.95
N TYR A 67 -16.49 3.68 -12.11
CA TYR A 67 -17.05 4.41 -13.24
C TYR A 67 -16.56 5.86 -13.29
N THR A 68 -16.49 6.55 -12.14
CA THR A 68 -16.08 7.96 -12.08
C THR A 68 -14.60 8.16 -12.42
N ALA A 69 -13.74 7.14 -12.23
CA ALA A 69 -12.30 7.26 -12.43
C ALA A 69 -11.89 7.44 -13.90
N SER A 70 -12.47 6.67 -14.82
CA SER A 70 -12.14 6.73 -16.26
C SER A 70 -13.34 7.06 -17.15
N ASN A 71 -14.54 7.19 -16.57
CA ASN A 71 -15.80 7.36 -17.30
C ASN A 71 -16.03 6.26 -18.35
N SER A 72 -15.55 5.04 -18.07
CA SER A 72 -15.64 3.89 -18.96
C SER A 72 -16.36 2.72 -18.29
N PHE A 73 -17.16 1.99 -19.09
CA PHE A 73 -17.85 0.78 -18.62
C PHE A 73 -16.89 -0.40 -18.39
N ASN A 74 -15.69 -0.36 -18.99
CA ASN A 74 -14.69 -1.41 -18.85
C ASN A 74 -14.18 -1.52 -17.39
N ASP A 75 -14.07 -0.39 -16.70
CA ASP A 75 -13.62 -0.35 -15.31
C ASP A 75 -14.57 -1.08 -14.36
N ILE A 76 -15.86 -1.09 -14.67
CA ILE A 76 -16.86 -1.85 -13.89
C ILE A 76 -16.59 -3.35 -14.05
N PHE A 77 -16.23 -3.82 -15.26
CA PHE A 77 -15.90 -5.21 -15.49
C PHE A 77 -14.62 -5.63 -14.76
N VAL A 78 -13.58 -4.79 -14.81
CA VAL A 78 -12.32 -4.99 -14.07
C VAL A 78 -12.56 -4.99 -12.57
N MET A 79 -13.38 -4.07 -12.07
CA MET A 79 -13.77 -4.00 -10.65
C MET A 79 -14.52 -5.26 -10.21
N MET A 80 -15.47 -5.76 -11.01
CA MET A 80 -16.16 -7.02 -10.72
C MET A 80 -15.19 -8.20 -10.70
N ALA A 81 -14.30 -8.33 -11.68
CA ALA A 81 -13.29 -9.39 -11.70
C ALA A 81 -12.36 -9.33 -10.48
N ALA A 82 -11.88 -8.13 -10.13
CA ALA A 82 -11.03 -7.91 -8.95
C ALA A 82 -11.77 -8.22 -7.64
N SER A 83 -13.07 -7.91 -7.55
CA SER A 83 -13.89 -8.24 -6.38
C SER A 83 -14.02 -9.75 -6.18
N VAL A 84 -14.21 -10.51 -7.26
CA VAL A 84 -14.27 -11.98 -7.21
C VAL A 84 -12.93 -12.57 -6.76
N ILE A 85 -11.81 -12.07 -7.32
CA ILE A 85 -10.46 -12.49 -6.90
C ILE A 85 -10.23 -12.18 -5.42
N GLY A 86 -10.66 -11.01 -4.95
CA GLY A 86 -10.57 -10.63 -3.54
C GLY A 86 -11.34 -11.57 -2.61
N VAL A 87 -12.55 -11.97 -3.00
CA VAL A 87 -13.35 -12.94 -2.24
C VAL A 87 -12.70 -14.33 -2.25
N ALA A 88 -12.15 -14.77 -3.39
CA ALA A 88 -11.42 -16.02 -3.48
C ALA A 88 -10.16 -16.05 -2.59
N ALA A 89 -9.41 -14.94 -2.55
CA ALA A 89 -8.24 -14.81 -1.68
C ALA A 89 -8.60 -14.92 -0.19
N ILE A 90 -9.78 -14.43 0.21
CA ILE A 90 -10.28 -14.60 1.58
C ILE A 90 -10.56 -16.07 1.89
N HIS A 91 -11.05 -16.85 0.91
CA HIS A 91 -11.33 -18.28 1.08
C HIS A 91 -10.04 -19.12 1.23
N TRP A 92 -8.92 -18.67 0.68
CA TRP A 92 -7.61 -19.33 0.79
C TRP A 92 -6.79 -18.91 2.02
N ASP A 93 -7.41 -18.28 3.01
CA ASP A 93 -6.75 -17.79 4.24
C ASP A 93 -5.53 -16.89 3.96
N TRP A 94 -5.56 -16.15 2.84
CA TRP A 94 -4.48 -15.22 2.56
C TRP A 94 -4.45 -14.09 3.60
N PRO A 95 -3.26 -13.73 4.11
CA PRO A 95 -3.11 -12.60 5.00
C PRO A 95 -3.66 -11.32 4.34
N ARG A 96 -4.80 -10.82 4.88
CA ARG A 96 -5.52 -9.66 4.33
C ARG A 96 -4.64 -8.41 4.24
N VAL A 97 -3.79 -8.19 5.25
CA VAL A 97 -2.91 -7.01 5.35
C VAL A 97 -1.81 -7.02 4.26
N PRO A 98 -1.01 -8.10 4.08
CA PRO A 98 -0.08 -8.23 2.96
C PRO A 98 -0.70 -8.07 1.58
N PHE A 99 -1.90 -8.61 1.35
CA PHE A 99 -2.58 -8.45 0.06
C PHE A 99 -2.87 -6.98 -0.25
N LEU A 100 -3.40 -6.24 0.73
CA LEU A 100 -3.71 -4.82 0.60
C LEU A 100 -2.43 -3.99 0.36
N LEU A 101 -1.34 -4.33 1.06
CA LEU A 101 -0.02 -3.72 0.83
C LEU A 101 0.47 -3.99 -0.60
N ALA A 102 0.36 -5.22 -1.09
CA ALA A 102 0.79 -5.57 -2.44
C ALA A 102 0.01 -4.77 -3.51
N VAL A 103 -1.30 -4.56 -3.33
CA VAL A 103 -2.13 -3.76 -4.25
C VAL A 103 -1.70 -2.30 -4.27
N VAL A 104 -1.47 -1.68 -3.11
CA VAL A 104 -1.06 -0.25 -3.02
C VAL A 104 0.37 -0.06 -3.52
N LEU A 105 1.28 -0.98 -3.17
CA LEU A 105 2.69 -0.91 -3.57
C LEU A 105 2.90 -1.32 -5.03
N GLY A 106 2.02 -2.13 -5.62
CA GLY A 106 2.16 -2.64 -6.98
C GLY A 106 2.29 -1.52 -8.02
N GLY A 107 1.40 -0.52 -7.98
CA GLY A 107 1.47 0.62 -8.90
C GLY A 107 2.73 1.47 -8.72
N LEU A 108 3.20 1.63 -7.48
CA LEU A 108 4.48 2.29 -7.21
C LEU A 108 5.65 1.47 -7.77
N ALA A 109 5.65 0.16 -7.53
CA ALA A 109 6.68 -0.76 -8.01
C ALA A 109 6.78 -0.75 -9.54
N GLU A 110 5.65 -0.80 -10.25
CA GLU A 110 5.63 -0.74 -11.71
C GLU A 110 6.13 0.61 -12.25
N ARG A 111 5.75 1.72 -11.61
CA ARG A 111 6.27 3.04 -11.97
C ARG A 111 7.79 3.11 -11.82
N TYR A 112 8.33 2.63 -10.70
CA TYR A 112 9.77 2.63 -10.45
C TYR A 112 10.51 1.64 -11.36
N LEU A 113 9.91 0.49 -11.66
CA LEU A 113 10.43 -0.47 -12.63
C LEU A 113 10.57 0.18 -14.01
N PHE A 114 9.52 0.84 -14.48
CA PHE A 114 9.54 1.52 -15.78
C PHE A 114 10.53 2.68 -15.82
N LEU A 115 10.64 3.45 -14.72
CA LEU A 115 11.63 4.52 -14.60
C LEU A 115 13.06 3.97 -14.67
N SER A 116 13.36 2.90 -13.94
CA SER A 116 14.66 2.24 -13.97
C SER A 116 14.99 1.69 -15.35
N TYR A 117 14.02 1.05 -16.01
CA TYR A 117 14.16 0.54 -17.37
C TYR A 117 14.38 1.67 -18.39
N SER A 118 13.66 2.79 -18.26
CA SER A 118 13.82 3.95 -19.15
C SER A 118 15.20 4.62 -19.00
N LEU A 119 15.75 4.67 -17.78
CA LEU A 119 17.04 5.32 -17.50
C LEU A 119 18.26 4.44 -17.85
N HIS A 120 18.21 3.14 -17.56
CA HIS A 120 19.38 2.25 -17.66
C HIS A 120 19.14 1.02 -18.56
N GLY A 121 17.95 0.87 -19.16
CA GLY A 121 17.60 -0.30 -19.96
C GLY A 121 17.74 -1.60 -19.16
N TRP A 122 18.28 -2.63 -19.82
CA TRP A 122 18.52 -3.94 -19.20
C TRP A 122 19.71 -3.98 -18.23
N SER A 123 20.60 -2.97 -18.23
CA SER A 123 21.77 -2.97 -17.34
C SER A 123 21.42 -2.64 -15.89
N TRP A 124 20.20 -2.18 -15.61
CA TRP A 124 19.70 -1.94 -14.25
C TRP A 124 19.73 -3.21 -13.38
N LEU A 125 19.58 -4.41 -13.96
CA LEU A 125 19.69 -5.65 -13.17
C LEU A 125 21.13 -5.95 -12.73
N ALA A 126 22.12 -5.47 -13.49
CA ALA A 126 23.54 -5.67 -13.20
C ALA A 126 24.10 -4.67 -12.18
N THR A 127 23.31 -3.67 -11.76
CA THR A 127 23.75 -2.72 -10.74
C THR A 127 23.95 -3.46 -9.40
N PRO A 128 25.11 -3.33 -8.74
CA PRO A 128 25.44 -4.11 -7.54
C PRO A 128 24.47 -3.87 -6.37
N SER A 129 23.86 -2.69 -6.30
CA SER A 129 22.81 -2.35 -5.32
C SER A 129 21.53 -3.18 -5.52
N VAL A 130 21.12 -3.40 -6.77
CA VAL A 130 19.92 -4.21 -7.10
C VAL A 130 20.18 -5.67 -6.77
N LEU A 131 21.36 -6.19 -7.11
CA LEU A 131 21.76 -7.56 -6.80
C LEU A 131 21.77 -7.83 -5.29
N ALA A 132 22.30 -6.90 -4.49
CA ALA A 132 22.29 -6.99 -3.04
C ALA A 132 20.85 -7.00 -2.48
N LEU A 133 19.96 -6.17 -3.02
CA LEU A 133 18.57 -6.06 -2.58
C LEU A 133 17.77 -7.32 -2.93
N VAL A 134 18.00 -7.90 -4.12
CA VAL A 134 17.42 -9.19 -4.52
C VAL A 134 17.94 -10.32 -3.63
N ALA A 135 19.24 -10.35 -3.31
CA ALA A 135 19.81 -11.35 -2.41
C ALA A 135 19.19 -11.27 -1.00
N VAL A 136 18.99 -10.05 -0.47
CA VAL A 136 18.31 -9.84 0.82
C VAL A 136 16.84 -10.28 0.76
N LEU A 137 16.12 -9.94 -0.31
CA LEU A 137 14.73 -10.37 -0.51
C LEU A 137 14.61 -11.90 -0.50
N LEU A 138 15.47 -12.58 -1.26
CA LEU A 138 15.54 -14.04 -1.29
C LEU A 138 15.87 -14.60 0.11
N LEU A 139 16.85 -14.02 0.79
CA LEU A 139 17.23 -14.46 2.13
C LEU A 139 16.06 -14.34 3.12
N VAL A 140 15.33 -13.22 3.12
CA VAL A 140 14.16 -12.99 3.98
C VAL A 140 12.99 -13.91 3.62
N ALA A 141 12.75 -14.19 2.33
CA ALA A 141 11.69 -15.09 1.89
C ALA A 141 11.99 -16.56 2.22
N PHE A 142 13.24 -17.00 2.05
CA PHE A 142 13.65 -18.39 2.25
C PHE A 142 14.00 -18.74 3.71
N LEU A 143 14.41 -17.78 4.54
CA LEU A 143 14.69 -17.98 5.98
C LEU A 143 13.52 -18.61 6.77
N PRO A 144 12.28 -18.09 6.71
CA PRO A 144 11.16 -18.66 7.46
C PRO A 144 10.75 -20.03 6.91
N SER A 145 10.82 -20.23 5.58
CA SER A 145 10.55 -21.52 4.94
C SER A 145 11.58 -22.59 5.34
N TYR A 146 12.87 -22.25 5.30
CA TYR A 146 13.96 -23.14 5.71
C TYR A 146 13.93 -23.45 7.21
N ARG A 147 13.62 -22.45 8.06
CA ARG A 147 13.47 -22.65 9.50
C ARG A 147 12.22 -23.47 9.85
N ALA A 148 11.11 -23.28 9.15
CA ALA A 148 9.89 -24.07 9.32
C ALA A 148 10.12 -25.54 8.94
N TYR A 149 10.84 -25.79 7.84
CA TYR A 149 11.23 -27.14 7.42
C TYR A 149 12.17 -27.82 8.43
N ARG A 150 13.17 -27.10 8.95
CA ARG A 150 14.12 -27.65 9.93
C ARG A 150 13.51 -27.88 11.32
N LYS A 151 12.51 -27.09 11.71
CA LYS A 151 11.80 -27.23 13.00
C LYS A 151 10.87 -28.44 13.00
N ARG A 152 10.25 -28.78 11.85
CA ARG A 152 9.49 -30.03 11.67
C ARG A 152 10.37 -31.26 11.82
N ARG A 153 11.54 -31.31 11.17
CA ARG A 153 12.49 -32.43 11.32
C ARG A 153 13.08 -32.59 12.72
N ARG A 154 13.26 -31.51 13.49
CA ARG A 154 13.74 -31.60 14.89
C ARG A 154 12.64 -32.09 15.84
N ALA A 155 11.39 -31.71 15.62
CA ALA A 155 10.26 -32.19 16.42
C ALA A 155 10.02 -33.70 16.22
N GLU A 156 10.26 -34.22 15.02
CA GLU A 156 10.22 -35.66 14.72
C GLU A 156 11.38 -36.42 15.38
N ALA A 157 12.60 -35.87 15.37
CA ALA A 157 13.77 -36.50 16.01
C ALA A 157 13.68 -36.57 17.55
N ASP A 158 13.04 -35.60 18.21
CA ASP A 158 12.83 -35.61 19.67
C ASP A 158 11.71 -36.58 20.10
N GLN A 159 10.86 -37.03 19.17
CA GLN A 159 9.84 -38.05 19.44
C GLN A 159 10.39 -39.48 19.34
N GLU A 160 11.32 -39.76 18.42
CA GLU A 160 11.98 -41.08 18.32
C GLU A 160 12.94 -41.38 19.49
N VAL A 161 13.53 -40.36 20.13
CA VAL A 161 14.45 -40.56 21.27
C VAL A 161 13.72 -40.79 22.60
N LYS A 162 12.39 -40.55 22.64
CA LYS A 162 11.54 -40.75 23.83
C LYS A 162 10.66 -42.00 23.77
N ALA A 163 10.70 -42.77 22.68
CA ALA A 163 10.02 -44.06 22.52
C ALA A 163 11.02 -45.20 22.74
#